data_AF-A0A936YBX4-F1
#
_entry.id   AF-A0A936YBX4-F1
#
_cell.length_a   1.000
_cell.length_b   1.000
_cell.length_c   1.000
_cell.angle_alpha   90.00
_cell.angle_beta   90.00
_cell.angle_gamma   90.00
#
_symmetry.space_group_name_H-M   'P 1'
#
loop_
_entity.id
_entity.type
_entity.pdbx_description
1 polymer ?
#
loop_
_entity_poly.entity_id
_entity_poly.type
_entity_poly.pdbx_seq_one_letter_code
_entity_poly.pdbx_strand_id
1 'polypeptide(L)'
;MKLERIHHVAYRCKDAKETVDWYVKHLNMNFVLAIAEDLVPSTKAPDPYMHIFMDAGNGNVLAFFELPNSPVMGRDTNTPDWVQHIAFKVDSVKTLEETKDRLVAAGVEVVGVTDHTIFKSIYFFDPNGHRLELAADVGTPDMYQKLDAVKWEMLEEWSKTKRAPKHAAWMHVREFQDS
;
A
#
# COMPACT_ATOMS: atom_id res chain seq x y z
N MET A 1 3.13 21.24 15.11
CA MET A 1 2.41 20.07 15.66
C MET A 1 3.15 18.81 15.22
N LYS A 2 3.39 17.84 16.11
CA LYS A 2 4.00 16.55 15.75
C LYS A 2 2.90 15.51 15.60
N LEU A 3 2.85 14.83 14.46
CA LEU A 3 1.97 13.68 14.26
C LEU A 3 2.56 12.45 14.96
N GLU A 4 1.73 11.60 15.55
CA GLU A 4 2.19 10.39 16.26
C GLU A 4 2.32 9.19 15.33
N ARG A 5 1.29 8.93 14.51
CA ARG A 5 1.18 7.82 13.56
C ARG A 5 0.04 8.09 12.56
N ILE A 6 -0.14 7.20 11.60
CA ILE A 6 -1.34 7.19 10.76
C ILE A 6 -2.50 6.75 11.66
N HIS A 7 -3.53 7.60 11.79
CA HIS A 7 -4.71 7.24 12.56
C HIS A 7 -5.56 6.22 11.78
N HIS A 8 -5.96 6.57 10.56
CA HIS A 8 -6.50 5.64 9.58
C HIS A 8 -6.34 6.17 8.17
N VAL A 9 -6.49 5.30 7.19
CA VAL A 9 -6.80 5.64 5.79
C VAL A 9 -8.10 4.94 5.41
N ALA A 10 -8.97 5.61 4.65
CA ALA A 10 -10.23 5.05 4.20
C ALA A 10 -10.26 4.98 2.67
N TYR A 11 -10.56 3.81 2.13
CA TYR A 11 -10.77 3.58 0.70
C TYR A 11 -12.22 3.22 0.41
N ARG A 12 -12.58 3.08 -0.86
CA ARG A 12 -13.85 2.47 -1.26
C ARG A 12 -13.63 0.97 -1.50
N CYS A 13 -14.65 0.16 -1.24
CA CYS A 13 -14.70 -1.24 -1.63
C CYS A 13 -15.97 -1.54 -2.45
N LYS A 14 -15.95 -2.66 -3.16
CA LYS A 14 -17.09 -3.16 -3.95
C LYS A 14 -18.09 -3.92 -3.07
N ASP A 15 -17.56 -4.72 -2.14
CA ASP A 15 -18.31 -5.52 -1.17
C ASP A 15 -17.52 -5.56 0.14
N ALA A 16 -18.14 -5.09 1.24
CA ALA A 16 -17.49 -4.98 2.54
C ALA A 16 -17.16 -6.36 3.13
N LYS A 17 -18.03 -7.36 2.94
CA LYS A 17 -17.81 -8.69 3.50
C LYS A 17 -16.67 -9.41 2.80
N GLU A 18 -16.65 -9.40 1.47
CA GLU A 18 -15.57 -9.94 0.66
C GLU A 18 -14.23 -9.28 1.04
N THR A 19 -14.26 -7.96 1.21
CA THR A 19 -13.07 -7.19 1.62
C THR A 19 -12.56 -7.66 2.99
N VAL A 20 -13.41 -7.73 4.02
CA VAL A 20 -13.01 -8.23 5.35
C VAL A 20 -12.44 -9.64 5.24
N ASP A 21 -13.17 -10.56 4.62
CA ASP A 21 -12.78 -11.97 4.51
C ASP A 21 -11.41 -12.11 3.81
N TRP A 22 -11.18 -11.34 2.75
CA TRP A 22 -9.93 -11.38 1.99
C TRP A 22 -8.75 -10.87 2.82
N TYR A 23 -8.88 -9.72 3.49
CA TYR A 23 -7.80 -9.13 4.28
C TYR A 23 -7.47 -9.97 5.53
N VAL A 24 -8.48 -10.56 6.19
CA VAL A 24 -8.27 -11.53 7.28
C VAL A 24 -7.50 -12.74 6.77
N LYS A 25 -7.98 -13.37 5.69
CA LYS A 25 -7.42 -14.62 5.15
C LYS A 25 -5.99 -14.45 4.63
N HIS A 26 -5.75 -13.38 3.88
CA HIS A 26 -4.50 -13.23 3.13
C HIS A 26 -3.44 -12.43 3.88
N LEU A 27 -3.84 -11.45 4.69
CA LEU A 27 -2.91 -10.52 5.34
C LEU A 27 -2.96 -10.58 6.87
N ASN A 28 -3.78 -11.45 7.45
CA ASN A 28 -3.94 -11.58 8.90
C ASN A 28 -4.31 -10.24 9.59
N MET A 29 -5.05 -9.39 8.88
CA MET A 29 -5.56 -8.14 9.43
C MET A 29 -6.88 -8.40 10.14
N ASN A 30 -6.91 -8.20 11.45
CA ASN A 30 -8.12 -8.42 12.24
C ASN A 30 -9.20 -7.41 11.86
N PHE A 31 -10.46 -7.88 11.79
CA PHE A 31 -11.61 -7.00 11.67
C PHE A 31 -11.90 -6.35 13.02
N VAL A 32 -11.80 -5.01 13.10
CA VAL A 32 -11.83 -4.27 14.36
C VAL A 32 -13.25 -3.82 14.68
N LEU A 33 -13.93 -3.15 13.75
CA LEU A 33 -15.30 -2.68 13.92
C LEU A 33 -15.96 -2.37 12.56
N ALA A 34 -17.29 -2.26 12.58
CA ALA A 34 -18.11 -1.78 11.48
C ALA A 34 -19.04 -0.66 11.96
N ILE A 35 -19.31 0.31 11.08
CA ILE A 35 -20.30 1.37 11.26
C ILE A 35 -21.18 1.39 10.02
N ALA A 36 -22.49 1.43 10.20
CA ALA A 36 -23.44 1.59 9.10
C ALA A 36 -24.52 2.60 9.49
N GLU A 37 -24.83 3.51 8.59
CA GLU A 37 -25.85 4.54 8.76
C GLU A 37 -26.50 4.84 7.41
N ASP A 38 -27.76 5.29 7.42
CA ASP A 38 -28.45 5.78 6.20
C ASP A 38 -28.09 7.24 5.86
N LEU A 39 -27.47 7.95 6.80
CA LEU A 39 -27.03 9.34 6.65
C LEU A 39 -25.53 9.45 6.95
N VAL A 40 -24.77 10.07 6.05
CA VAL A 40 -23.34 10.33 6.27
C VAL A 40 -23.16 11.30 7.45
N PRO A 41 -22.43 10.95 8.53
CA PRO A 41 -22.40 11.78 9.74
C PRO A 41 -21.85 13.19 9.54
N SER A 42 -20.87 13.35 8.64
CA SER A 42 -20.19 14.62 8.35
C SER A 42 -20.95 15.52 7.37
N THR A 43 -21.68 14.96 6.40
CA THR A 43 -22.34 15.72 5.32
C THR A 43 -23.86 15.68 5.37
N LYS A 44 -24.44 14.74 6.12
CA LYS A 44 -25.88 14.43 6.18
C LYS A 44 -26.47 13.95 4.85
N ALA A 45 -25.65 13.55 3.89
CA ALA A 45 -26.11 12.99 2.64
C ALA A 45 -26.89 11.68 2.90
N PRO A 46 -28.06 11.47 2.26
CA PRO A 46 -28.84 10.24 2.37
C PRO A 46 -28.26 9.17 1.46
N ASP A 47 -27.21 8.52 1.92
CA ASP A 47 -26.59 7.39 1.22
C ASP A 47 -26.25 6.32 2.26
N PRO A 48 -26.97 5.18 2.30
CA PRO A 48 -26.59 4.05 3.12
C PRO A 48 -25.16 3.64 2.81
N TYR A 49 -24.36 3.41 3.84
CA TYR A 49 -22.99 2.94 3.68
C TYR A 49 -22.64 1.90 4.74
N MET A 50 -21.64 1.07 4.42
CA MET A 50 -20.94 0.24 5.39
C MET A 50 -19.50 0.73 5.47
N HIS A 51 -19.04 1.07 6.67
CA HIS A 51 -17.68 1.49 6.95
C HIS A 51 -17.01 0.43 7.84
N ILE A 52 -16.09 -0.34 7.27
CA ILE A 52 -15.35 -1.40 7.94
C ILE A 52 -13.94 -0.93 8.30
N PHE A 53 -13.40 -1.42 9.41
CA PHE A 53 -12.08 -1.03 9.91
C PHE A 53 -11.24 -2.28 10.21
N MET A 54 -10.05 -2.34 9.66
CA MET A 54 -9.09 -3.44 9.75
C MET A 54 -7.84 -3.00 10.52
N ASP A 55 -7.31 -3.88 11.36
CA ASP A 55 -6.05 -3.66 12.07
C ASP A 55 -4.87 -3.79 11.11
N ALA A 56 -4.21 -2.66 10.83
CA ALA A 56 -3.02 -2.59 9.97
C ALA A 56 -1.71 -2.56 10.78
N GLY A 57 -1.75 -2.96 12.05
CA GLY A 57 -0.60 -3.07 12.94
C GLY A 57 -0.20 -1.73 13.57
N ASN A 58 0.46 -1.80 14.74
CA ASN A 58 0.92 -0.63 15.51
C ASN A 58 -0.18 0.44 15.78
N GLY A 59 -1.44 0.00 15.84
CA GLY A 59 -2.60 0.87 16.02
C GLY A 59 -2.94 1.74 14.81
N ASN A 60 -2.37 1.45 13.63
CA ASN A 60 -2.82 2.03 12.37
C ASN A 60 -4.04 1.24 11.88
N VAL A 61 -4.98 1.92 11.23
CA VAL A 61 -6.22 1.32 10.75
C VAL A 61 -6.38 1.51 9.24
N LEU A 62 -6.72 0.43 8.55
CA LEU A 62 -7.15 0.45 7.15
C LEU A 62 -8.67 0.32 7.12
N ALA A 63 -9.36 1.29 6.54
CA ALA A 63 -10.81 1.31 6.50
C ALA A 63 -11.36 1.30 5.07
N PHE A 64 -12.59 0.81 4.90
CA PHE A 64 -13.27 0.81 3.61
C PHE A 64 -14.73 1.24 3.73
N PHE A 65 -15.18 2.01 2.75
CA PHE A 65 -16.59 2.31 2.52
C PHE A 65 -17.14 1.45 1.39
N GLU A 66 -18.23 0.74 1.65
CA GLU A 66 -19.13 0.24 0.62
C GLU A 66 -20.24 1.27 0.38
N LEU A 67 -20.42 1.67 -0.88
CA LEU A 67 -21.36 2.71 -1.30
C LEU A 67 -22.30 2.13 -2.37
N PRO A 68 -23.45 1.57 -1.98
CA PRO A 68 -24.34 0.82 -2.87
C PRO A 68 -25.04 1.70 -3.93
N ASN A 69 -25.27 2.99 -3.66
CA ASN A 69 -25.96 3.88 -4.61
C ASN A 69 -24.99 4.71 -5.48
N SER A 70 -23.69 4.59 -5.25
CA SER A 70 -22.67 5.29 -6.05
C SER A 70 -22.34 4.51 -7.33
N PRO A 71 -21.89 5.16 -8.42
CA PRO A 71 -21.43 4.48 -9.63
C PRO A 71 -20.40 3.38 -9.33
N VAL A 72 -20.32 2.33 -10.16
CA VAL A 72 -19.36 1.23 -9.96
C VAL A 72 -17.96 1.78 -9.73
N MET A 73 -17.27 1.26 -8.72
CA MET A 73 -15.94 1.71 -8.37
C MET A 73 -14.94 1.37 -9.48
N GLY A 74 -14.12 2.35 -9.85
CA GLY A 74 -12.98 2.20 -10.75
C GLY A 74 -11.71 2.82 -10.15
N ARG A 75 -10.60 2.66 -10.87
CA ARG A 75 -9.32 3.30 -10.54
C ARG A 75 -9.21 4.67 -11.23
N ASP A 76 -8.24 5.47 -10.80
CA ASP A 76 -7.87 6.69 -11.54
C ASP A 76 -7.23 6.32 -12.89
N THR A 77 -7.97 6.52 -13.97
CA THR A 77 -7.58 6.11 -15.32
C THR A 77 -6.40 6.91 -15.89
N ASN A 78 -6.05 8.04 -15.29
CA ASN A 78 -4.89 8.84 -15.72
C ASN A 78 -3.60 8.45 -14.98
N THR A 79 -3.68 7.55 -14.00
CA THR A 79 -2.56 7.12 -13.18
C THR A 79 -2.13 5.70 -13.60
N PRO A 80 -0.86 5.48 -14.02
CA PRO A 80 -0.39 4.14 -14.33
C PRO A 80 -0.56 3.19 -13.14
N ASP A 81 -0.90 1.93 -13.44
CA ASP A 81 -1.29 0.95 -12.45
C ASP A 81 -0.27 0.72 -11.33
N TRP A 82 1.01 0.99 -11.60
CA TRP A 82 2.08 0.80 -10.65
C TRP A 82 2.26 1.95 -9.63
N VAL A 83 1.69 3.13 -9.88
CA VAL A 83 1.97 4.34 -9.10
C VAL A 83 1.25 4.33 -7.76
N GLN A 84 -0.08 4.24 -7.75
CA GLN A 84 -0.86 4.33 -6.52
C GLN A 84 -0.92 2.99 -5.80
N HIS A 85 -0.33 2.91 -4.62
CA HIS A 85 -0.34 1.72 -3.76
C HIS A 85 -0.25 2.09 -2.27
N ILE A 86 -0.60 1.14 -1.42
CA ILE A 86 -0.32 1.19 0.03
C ILE A 86 0.66 0.08 0.39
N ALA A 87 1.71 0.42 1.13
CA ALA A 87 2.74 -0.51 1.55
C ALA A 87 2.61 -0.86 3.04
N PHE A 88 2.67 -2.15 3.34
CA PHE A 88 2.73 -2.67 4.71
C PHE A 88 4.08 -3.35 4.96
N LYS A 89 4.68 -3.03 6.10
CA LYS A 89 5.92 -3.66 6.52
C LYS A 89 5.66 -5.06 7.06
N VAL A 90 6.44 -6.03 6.60
CA VAL A 90 6.57 -7.36 7.22
C VAL A 90 7.90 -7.46 7.99
N ASP A 91 8.01 -8.45 8.86
CA ASP A 91 9.13 -8.61 9.78
C ASP A 91 10.42 -9.11 9.10
N SER A 92 10.31 -9.83 7.98
CA SER A 92 11.45 -10.41 7.28
C SER A 92 11.20 -10.67 5.80
N VAL A 93 12.29 -10.81 5.03
CA VAL A 93 12.24 -11.26 3.62
C VAL A 93 11.66 -12.66 3.50
N LYS A 94 11.90 -13.54 4.49
CA LYS A 94 11.32 -14.87 4.52
C LYS A 94 9.79 -14.82 4.58
N THR A 95 9.24 -14.01 5.50
CA THR A 95 7.79 -13.80 5.61
C THR A 95 7.20 -13.24 4.32
N LEU A 96 7.94 -12.35 3.64
CA LEU A 96 7.55 -11.80 2.34
C LEU A 96 7.44 -12.89 1.28
N GLU A 97 8.45 -13.76 1.15
CA GLU A 97 8.49 -14.88 0.20
C GLU A 97 7.39 -15.92 0.48
N GLU A 98 7.23 -16.32 1.75
CA GLU A 98 6.17 -17.26 2.16
C GLU A 98 4.76 -16.68 1.90
N THR A 99 4.58 -15.38 2.09
CA THR A 99 3.29 -14.70 1.80
C THR A 99 3.02 -14.64 0.30
N LYS A 100 4.05 -14.36 -0.52
CA LYS A 100 3.95 -14.43 -1.98
C LYS A 100 3.48 -15.80 -2.43
N ASP A 101 4.10 -16.87 -1.96
CA ASP A 101 3.75 -18.24 -2.36
C ASP A 101 2.30 -18.59 -2.00
N ARG A 102 1.85 -18.17 -0.80
CA ARG A 102 0.45 -18.33 -0.37
C ARG A 102 -0.54 -17.55 -1.24
N LEU A 103 -0.21 -16.32 -1.63
CA LEU A 103 -1.06 -15.49 -2.49
C LEU A 103 -1.19 -16.11 -3.89
N VAL A 104 -0.06 -16.52 -4.48
CA VAL A 104 -0.04 -17.19 -5.79
C VAL A 104 -0.83 -18.50 -5.75
N ALA A 105 -0.65 -19.32 -4.70
CA ALA A 105 -1.41 -20.56 -4.52
C ALA A 105 -2.93 -20.33 -4.37
N ALA A 106 -3.33 -19.13 -3.91
CA ALA A 106 -4.73 -18.72 -3.83
C ALA A 106 -5.26 -18.07 -5.13
N GLY A 107 -4.46 -18.01 -6.19
CA GLY A 107 -4.84 -17.45 -7.48
C GLY A 107 -4.66 -15.93 -7.58
N VAL A 108 -3.95 -15.29 -6.65
CA VAL A 108 -3.63 -13.86 -6.72
C VAL A 108 -2.37 -13.68 -7.57
N GLU A 109 -2.43 -12.79 -8.55
CA GLU A 109 -1.25 -12.39 -9.32
C GLU A 109 -0.32 -11.50 -8.47
N VAL A 110 0.96 -11.87 -8.39
CA VAL A 110 1.96 -11.19 -7.57
C VAL A 110 3.19 -10.84 -8.38
N VAL A 111 3.60 -9.58 -8.36
CA VAL A 111 4.86 -9.07 -8.89
C VAL A 111 5.93 -9.06 -7.80
N GLY A 112 7.16 -9.40 -8.14
CA GLY A 112 8.31 -9.46 -7.24
C GLY A 112 8.78 -10.89 -6.96
N VAL A 113 9.67 -11.13 -6.01
CA VAL A 113 10.24 -10.16 -5.07
C VAL A 113 11.14 -9.16 -5.81
N THR A 114 10.84 -7.86 -5.70
CA THR A 114 11.62 -6.77 -6.28
C THR A 114 12.65 -6.27 -5.28
N ASP A 115 13.89 -6.04 -5.72
CA ASP A 115 14.97 -5.53 -4.87
C ASP A 115 15.12 -4.00 -5.02
N HIS A 116 14.74 -3.28 -3.96
CA HIS A 116 14.91 -1.82 -3.87
C HIS A 116 16.19 -1.44 -3.11
N THR A 117 17.15 -2.36 -2.97
CA THR A 117 18.41 -2.25 -2.23
C THR A 117 18.28 -2.10 -0.72
N ILE A 118 17.39 -1.23 -0.23
CA ILE A 118 17.17 -0.98 1.21
C ILE A 118 15.93 -1.70 1.76
N PHE A 119 15.09 -2.24 0.89
CA PHE A 119 14.01 -3.16 1.22
C PHE A 119 13.75 -4.08 0.02
N LYS A 120 13.08 -5.20 0.28
CA LYS A 120 12.52 -6.07 -0.75
C LYS A 120 11.01 -6.03 -0.66
N SER A 121 10.32 -6.11 -1.78
CA SER A 121 8.86 -6.05 -1.77
C SER A 121 8.19 -6.94 -2.81
N ILE A 122 6.90 -7.17 -2.60
CA ILE A 122 5.99 -7.78 -3.57
C ILE A 122 4.78 -6.88 -3.76
N TYR A 123 4.20 -6.90 -4.95
CA TYR A 123 3.02 -6.11 -5.29
C TYR A 123 1.89 -6.99 -5.82
N PHE A 124 0.66 -6.72 -5.42
CA PHE A 124 -0.54 -7.44 -5.85
C PHE A 124 -1.77 -6.55 -5.72
N PHE A 125 -2.90 -7.00 -6.25
CA PHE A 125 -4.18 -6.31 -6.14
C PHE A 125 -5.11 -7.03 -5.17
N ASP A 126 -5.85 -6.26 -4.38
CA ASP A 126 -6.99 -6.77 -3.63
C ASP A 126 -8.23 -6.94 -4.54
N PRO A 127 -9.35 -7.53 -4.05
CA PRO A 127 -10.58 -7.71 -4.85
C PRO A 127 -11.19 -6.39 -5.36
N ASN A 128 -10.87 -5.29 -4.68
CA ASN A 128 -11.35 -3.96 -5.00
C ASN A 128 -10.55 -3.32 -6.15
N GLY A 129 -9.31 -3.75 -6.39
CA GLY A 129 -8.39 -3.18 -7.36
C GLY A 129 -7.41 -2.16 -6.76
N HIS A 130 -7.27 -2.13 -5.43
CA HIS A 130 -6.23 -1.38 -4.75
C HIS A 130 -4.91 -2.15 -4.85
N ARG A 131 -3.85 -1.46 -5.29
CA ARG A 131 -2.52 -2.06 -5.31
C ARG A 131 -1.95 -2.07 -3.90
N LEU A 132 -1.57 -3.24 -3.43
CA LEU A 132 -0.91 -3.43 -2.15
C LEU A 132 0.56 -3.77 -2.38
N GLU A 133 1.39 -3.32 -1.46
CA GLU A 133 2.79 -3.69 -1.35
C GLU A 133 3.03 -4.30 0.03
N LEU A 134 3.73 -5.44 0.08
CA LEU A 134 4.38 -5.88 1.30
C LEU A 134 5.87 -5.62 1.17
N ALA A 135 6.49 -5.02 2.19
CA ALA A 135 7.89 -4.63 2.17
C ALA A 135 8.65 -5.17 3.40
N ALA A 136 9.84 -5.70 3.17
CA ALA A 136 10.77 -6.15 4.20
C ALA A 136 12.05 -5.32 4.14
N ASP A 137 12.34 -4.56 5.20
CA ASP A 137 13.54 -3.72 5.27
C ASP A 137 14.81 -4.56 5.36
N VAL A 138 15.83 -4.19 4.58
CA VAL A 138 17.18 -4.79 4.59
C VAL A 138 18.29 -3.74 4.59
N GLY A 139 17.93 -2.46 4.63
CA GLY A 139 18.85 -1.34 4.57
C GLY A 139 19.76 -1.24 5.79
N THR A 140 20.99 -0.79 5.57
CA THR A 140 21.96 -0.54 6.65
C THR A 140 21.99 0.94 7.04
N PRO A 141 22.46 1.29 8.25
CA PRO A 141 22.63 2.69 8.66
C PRO A 141 23.44 3.52 7.63
N ASP A 142 24.50 2.96 7.07
CA ASP A 142 25.33 3.61 6.06
C ASP A 142 24.56 3.89 4.76
N MET A 143 23.70 2.96 4.32
CA MET A 143 22.85 3.17 3.15
C MET A 143 21.86 4.31 3.39
N TYR A 144 21.22 4.33 4.56
CA TYR A 144 20.31 5.41 4.92
C TYR A 144 21.02 6.77 5.02
N GLN A 145 22.23 6.82 5.57
CA GLN A 145 23.04 8.04 5.60
C GLN A 145 23.40 8.53 4.20
N LYS A 146 23.81 7.64 3.29
CA LYS A 146 24.08 7.98 1.89
C LYS A 146 22.86 8.56 1.18
N LEU A 147 21.67 7.99 1.42
CA LEU A 147 20.42 8.51 0.86
C LEU A 147 20.03 9.86 1.45
N ASP A 148 20.19 10.01 2.77
CA ASP A 148 19.89 11.26 3.48
C ASP A 148 20.74 12.42 2.96
N ALA A 149 22.02 12.17 2.70
CA ALA A 149 22.97 13.17 2.20
C ALA A 149 22.59 13.76 0.84
N VAL A 150 21.85 13.03 -0.01
CA VAL A 150 21.57 13.44 -1.40
C VAL A 150 20.10 13.76 -1.69
N LYS A 151 19.17 13.42 -0.79
CA LYS A 151 17.71 13.50 -1.06
C LYS A 151 17.23 14.90 -1.49
N TRP A 152 17.80 15.96 -0.91
CA TRP A 152 17.42 17.34 -1.23
C TRP A 152 17.97 17.80 -2.57
N GLU A 153 19.24 17.50 -2.86
CA GLU A 153 19.86 17.82 -4.15
C GLU A 153 19.13 17.11 -5.31
N MET A 154 18.77 15.83 -5.10
CA MET A 154 17.94 15.09 -6.04
C MET A 154 16.59 15.75 -6.29
N LEU A 155 15.88 16.14 -5.23
CA LEU A 155 14.57 16.78 -5.35
C LEU A 155 14.67 18.13 -6.07
N GLU A 156 15.70 18.93 -5.78
CA GLU A 156 15.94 20.23 -6.40
C GLU A 156 16.34 20.14 -7.88
N GLU A 157 17.13 19.14 -8.26
CA GLU A 157 17.43 18.89 -9.67
C GLU A 157 16.16 18.46 -10.42
N TRP A 158 15.39 17.53 -9.86
CA TRP A 158 14.12 17.09 -10.43
C TRP A 158 13.12 18.25 -10.56
N SER A 159 13.04 19.13 -9.56
CA SER A 159 12.08 20.25 -9.55
C SER A 159 12.24 21.15 -10.79
N LYS A 160 13.48 21.33 -11.23
CA LYS A 160 13.87 22.17 -12.38
C LYS A 160 13.87 21.42 -13.71
N THR A 161 14.34 20.17 -13.71
CA THR A 161 14.64 19.45 -14.97
C THR A 161 13.57 18.45 -15.38
N LYS A 162 12.80 17.91 -14.42
CA LYS A 162 11.91 16.75 -14.61
C LYS A 162 12.62 15.55 -15.25
N ARG A 163 13.93 15.42 -15.01
CA ARG A 163 14.76 14.29 -15.47
C ARG A 163 15.31 13.56 -14.26
N ALA A 164 15.48 12.24 -14.37
CA ALA A 164 15.97 11.39 -13.29
C ALA A 164 17.40 11.78 -12.87
N PRO A 165 17.62 12.30 -11.66
CA PRO A 165 18.95 12.63 -11.14
C PRO A 165 19.75 11.35 -10.86
N LYS A 166 21.08 11.42 -10.92
CA LYS A 166 21.95 10.24 -10.77
C LYS A 166 22.58 10.07 -9.37
N HIS A 167 22.29 10.96 -8.43
CA HIS A 167 22.94 11.01 -7.10
C HIS A 167 22.80 9.72 -6.28
N ALA A 168 21.69 8.98 -6.44
CA ALA A 168 21.44 7.69 -5.80
C ALA A 168 21.29 6.53 -6.80
N ALA A 169 21.89 6.62 -7.99
CA ALA A 169 21.70 5.63 -9.06
C ALA A 169 22.01 4.19 -8.63
N TRP A 170 22.90 4.00 -7.65
CA TRP A 170 23.27 2.70 -7.07
C TRP A 170 22.09 1.90 -6.48
N MET A 171 20.97 2.55 -6.14
CA MET A 171 19.79 1.92 -5.53
C MET A 171 19.10 0.86 -6.39
N HIS A 172 19.23 0.93 -7.70
CA HIS A 172 18.55 -0.01 -8.61
C HIS A 172 19.50 -0.62 -9.64
N VAL A 173 20.82 -0.43 -9.46
CA VAL A 173 21.81 -1.03 -10.38
C VAL A 173 21.67 -2.54 -10.41
N ARG A 174 21.43 -3.19 -9.27
CA ARG A 174 21.28 -4.65 -9.20
C ARG A 174 20.01 -5.14 -9.88
N GLU A 175 18.87 -4.52 -9.57
CA GLU A 175 17.58 -4.87 -10.17
C GLU A 175 17.59 -4.75 -11.71
N PHE A 176 18.26 -3.72 -12.24
CA PHE A 176 18.37 -3.49 -13.70
C PHE A 176 19.55 -4.19 -14.38
N GLN A 177 20.42 -4.90 -13.63
CA GLN A 177 21.52 -5.69 -14.21
C GLN A 177 21.07 -7.10 -14.61
N ASP A 178 20.03 -7.62 -13.95
CA ASP A 178 19.54 -8.99 -14.12
C ASP A 178 18.24 -9.07 -14.96
N SER A 179 17.81 -7.96 -15.58
CA SER A 179 16.59 -7.84 -16.40
C SER A 179 16.83 -7.73 -17.91
#